data_AF-A0A8T0G0S3-F1
#
_entry.id   AF-A0A8T0G0S3-F1
#
_cell.length_a   1.000
_cell.length_b   1.000
_cell.length_c   1.000
_cell.angle_alpha   90.00
_cell.angle_beta   90.00
_cell.angle_gamma   90.00
#
_symmetry.space_group_name_H-M   'P 1'
#
loop_
_entity.id
_entity.type
_entity.pdbx_description
1 polymer ?
#
loop_
_entity_poly.entity_id
_entity_poly.type
_entity_poly.pdbx_seq_one_letter_code
_entity_poly.pdbx_strand_id
1 'polypeptide(L)'
;MKEDEIFSFEFKAHWPKIDFVCFRGLLTTIGATIYENKEDWLICATKFRSVIYLCAFDTDQNVLRRETATERDKLMSSWGYKFEQYLAVDSPSSKPNPSIPVNEKEEYCIVLKGRLNNHTLLYSAEVDGKDTSNNIHADRDPQSTQCYTELKTSRIITAQRQHINFCRYKLLKWWLQSFLVGIPKIICGFRDDQGIVRNLEVFPVAEIPRIAQNHWTPASTLNFCSEFMDYVKKCVKKDDPSVVYKFYWKPGSPVTCEELTSADYQVLPEWFYYYGMTTF
;
A
#
# COMPACT_ATOMS: atom_id res chain seq x y z
N MET A 1 -26.52 49.00 -13.89
CA MET A 1 -25.29 48.20 -14.06
C MET A 1 -25.61 46.82 -13.53
N LYS A 2 -25.35 45.80 -14.34
CA LYS A 2 -25.64 44.39 -14.01
C LYS A 2 -24.54 43.87 -13.08
N GLU A 3 -24.92 43.28 -11.95
CA GLU A 3 -24.07 42.44 -11.09
C GLU A 3 -24.33 40.97 -11.43
N ASP A 4 -24.17 40.60 -12.70
CA ASP A 4 -24.27 39.22 -13.18
C ASP A 4 -23.00 38.90 -13.96
N GLU A 5 -21.94 38.48 -13.26
CA GLU A 5 -20.84 37.65 -13.79
C GLU A 5 -19.93 37.23 -12.61
N ILE A 6 -20.49 36.44 -11.69
CA ILE A 6 -19.68 35.68 -10.73
C ILE A 6 -19.07 34.52 -11.53
N PHE A 7 -17.78 34.65 -11.84
CA PHE A 7 -16.89 33.65 -12.46
C PHE A 7 -17.42 32.21 -12.43
N SER A 8 -18.07 31.77 -13.51
CA SER A 8 -18.27 30.34 -13.77
C SER A 8 -17.02 29.79 -14.44
N PHE A 9 -16.09 29.24 -13.67
CA PHE A 9 -15.08 28.37 -14.24
C PHE A 9 -15.75 27.05 -14.64
N GLU A 10 -16.15 26.92 -15.91
CA GLU A 10 -16.38 25.58 -16.48
C GLU A 10 -15.02 24.86 -16.51
N PHE A 11 -14.74 24.05 -15.48
CA PHE A 11 -13.69 23.04 -15.55
C PHE A 11 -14.10 21.97 -16.56
N LYS A 12 -13.90 22.25 -17.86
CA LYS A 12 -13.79 21.22 -18.90
C LYS A 12 -12.36 20.70 -19.00
N ALA A 13 -11.73 20.43 -17.85
CA ALA A 13 -10.65 19.46 -17.83
C ALA A 13 -11.34 18.09 -17.80
N HIS A 14 -11.32 17.35 -18.91
CA HIS A 14 -11.74 15.95 -18.93
C HIS A 14 -10.77 15.16 -18.03
N TRP A 15 -10.97 15.24 -16.70
CA TRP A 15 -10.21 14.42 -15.77
C TRP A 15 -10.51 12.96 -16.14
N PRO A 16 -9.48 12.14 -16.43
CA PRO A 16 -9.74 10.78 -16.86
C PRO A 16 -10.43 10.05 -15.72
N LYS A 17 -11.61 9.49 -16.02
CA LYS A 17 -12.50 8.81 -15.07
C LYS A 17 -11.71 7.94 -14.09
N ILE A 18 -11.85 8.23 -12.79
CA ILE A 18 -11.33 7.40 -11.71
C ILE A 18 -12.46 6.48 -11.27
N ASP A 19 -12.19 5.17 -11.22
CA ASP A 19 -13.16 4.22 -10.66
C ASP A 19 -12.96 4.04 -9.16
N PHE A 20 -11.70 4.02 -8.72
CA PHE A 20 -11.33 3.70 -7.33
C PHE A 20 -10.31 4.65 -6.73
N VAL A 21 -10.50 4.97 -5.45
CA VAL A 21 -9.54 5.68 -4.61
C VAL A 21 -9.20 4.83 -3.38
N CYS A 22 -7.92 4.61 -3.09
CA CYS A 22 -7.49 3.79 -1.95
C CYS A 22 -6.02 4.02 -1.55
N PHE A 23 -5.53 3.31 -0.54
CA PHE A 23 -4.11 3.21 -0.24
C PHE A 23 -3.49 1.97 -0.91
N ARG A 24 -2.21 2.06 -1.31
CA ARG A 24 -1.45 0.96 -1.90
C ARG A 24 -1.41 -0.30 -1.02
N GLY A 25 -1.39 -0.13 0.30
CA GLY A 25 -1.43 -1.25 1.25
C GLY A 25 -2.65 -2.14 1.05
N LEU A 26 -3.81 -1.55 0.78
CA LEU A 26 -5.05 -2.28 0.51
C LEU A 26 -4.94 -3.14 -0.76
N LEU A 27 -4.38 -2.59 -1.84
CA LEU A 27 -4.13 -3.33 -3.08
C LEU A 27 -3.14 -4.49 -2.89
N THR A 28 -2.14 -4.29 -2.03
CA THR A 28 -1.19 -5.35 -1.62
C THR A 28 -1.92 -6.47 -0.89
N THR A 29 -2.80 -6.13 0.07
CA THR A 29 -3.60 -7.11 0.81
C THR A 29 -4.51 -7.92 -0.10
N ILE A 30 -5.24 -7.26 -1.00
CA ILE A 30 -6.11 -7.95 -1.98
C ILE A 30 -5.26 -8.85 -2.87
N GLY A 31 -4.15 -8.36 -3.43
CA GLY A 31 -3.31 -9.16 -4.32
C GLY A 31 -2.76 -10.41 -3.64
N ALA A 32 -2.34 -10.29 -2.38
CA ALA A 32 -1.80 -11.41 -1.63
C ALA A 32 -2.87 -12.46 -1.23
N THR A 33 -4.16 -12.15 -1.33
CA THR A 33 -5.26 -12.95 -0.76
C THR A 33 -5.25 -14.40 -1.20
N ILE A 34 -4.98 -14.69 -2.48
CA ILE A 34 -4.98 -16.07 -3.01
C ILE A 34 -3.88 -16.96 -2.42
N TYR A 35 -2.84 -16.36 -1.84
CA TYR A 35 -1.71 -17.06 -1.21
C TYR A 35 -1.65 -16.86 0.31
N GLU A 36 -2.50 -15.99 0.86
CA GLU A 36 -2.63 -15.73 2.29
C GLU A 36 -3.38 -16.89 2.96
N ASN A 37 -2.89 -17.31 4.13
CA ASN A 37 -3.43 -18.45 4.85
C ASN A 37 -3.46 -18.28 6.36
N LYS A 38 -3.21 -17.07 6.86
CA LYS A 38 -3.16 -16.76 8.30
C LYS A 38 -4.00 -15.56 8.68
N GLU A 39 -3.81 -14.46 7.95
CA GLU A 39 -4.39 -13.16 8.28
C GLU A 39 -5.71 -12.97 7.55
N ASP A 40 -6.75 -12.54 8.26
CA ASP A 40 -7.98 -12.03 7.66
C ASP A 40 -7.83 -10.55 7.25
N TRP A 41 -8.81 -10.04 6.50
CA TRP A 41 -8.89 -8.61 6.21
C TRP A 41 -10.33 -8.12 6.15
N LEU A 42 -10.50 -6.83 6.48
CA LEU A 42 -11.74 -6.09 6.40
C LEU A 42 -11.49 -4.83 5.60
N ILE A 43 -12.24 -4.65 4.51
CA ILE A 43 -12.20 -3.48 3.65
C ILE A 43 -13.61 -2.93 3.53
N CYS A 44 -13.80 -1.65 3.87
CA CYS A 44 -15.06 -0.96 3.63
C CYS A 44 -14.99 -0.11 2.38
N ALA A 45 -16.11 -0.02 1.69
CA ALA A 45 -16.28 0.74 0.47
C ALA A 45 -17.46 1.70 0.56
N THR A 46 -17.29 2.88 0.02
CA THR A 46 -18.35 3.87 -0.17
C THR A 46 -18.22 4.46 -1.56
N LYS A 47 -19.35 4.72 -2.23
CA LYS A 47 -19.35 5.39 -3.53
C LYS A 47 -19.85 6.81 -3.38
N PHE A 48 -19.08 7.75 -3.91
CA PHE A 48 -19.42 9.16 -3.90
C PHE A 48 -18.98 9.80 -5.21
N ARG A 49 -19.92 10.48 -5.89
CA ARG A 49 -19.72 11.13 -7.20
C ARG A 49 -19.14 10.16 -8.23
N SER A 50 -19.71 8.95 -8.29
CA SER A 50 -19.33 7.87 -9.19
C SER A 50 -17.93 7.28 -9.00
N VAL A 51 -17.22 7.65 -7.92
CA VAL A 51 -15.94 7.05 -7.51
C VAL A 51 -16.15 6.15 -6.30
N ILE A 52 -15.53 4.98 -6.28
CA ILE A 52 -15.58 4.06 -5.13
C ILE A 52 -14.31 4.26 -4.29
N TYR A 53 -14.48 4.65 -3.03
CA TYR A 53 -13.41 4.80 -2.07
C TYR A 53 -13.30 3.51 -1.26
N LEU A 54 -12.09 2.98 -1.13
CA LEU A 54 -11.80 1.76 -0.37
C LEU A 54 -10.87 2.08 0.80
N CYS A 55 -11.26 1.67 2.00
CA CYS A 55 -10.49 1.85 3.22
C CYS A 55 -10.42 0.52 3.98
N ALA A 56 -9.22 0.15 4.42
CA ALA A 56 -9.00 -1.03 5.25
C ALA A 56 -9.26 -0.67 6.71
N PHE A 57 -9.89 -1.58 7.46
CA PHE A 57 -10.05 -1.46 8.90
C PHE A 57 -9.49 -2.69 9.59
N ASP A 58 -9.17 -2.55 10.87
CA ASP A 58 -8.70 -3.66 11.68
C ASP A 58 -9.80 -4.71 11.86
N THR A 59 -9.44 -5.97 11.67
CA THR A 59 -10.26 -7.11 12.09
C THR A 59 -10.10 -7.35 13.59
N ASP A 60 -10.99 -8.15 14.18
CA ASP A 60 -10.84 -8.62 15.56
C ASP A 60 -9.50 -9.34 15.76
N GLN A 61 -9.02 -10.08 14.75
CA GLN A 61 -7.71 -10.71 14.77
C GLN A 61 -6.58 -9.68 14.83
N ASN A 62 -6.68 -8.57 14.07
CA ASN A 62 -5.70 -7.49 14.09
C ASN A 62 -5.67 -6.78 15.45
N VAL A 63 -6.84 -6.47 16.02
CA VAL A 63 -6.97 -5.85 17.34
C VAL A 63 -6.33 -6.75 18.40
N LEU A 64 -6.75 -8.02 18.47
CA LEU A 64 -6.23 -8.98 19.44
C LEU A 64 -4.71 -9.15 19.32
N ARG A 65 -4.17 -9.21 18.10
CA ARG A 65 -2.73 -9.32 17.87
C ARG A 65 -1.96 -8.13 18.42
N ARG A 66 -2.49 -6.90 18.29
CA ARG A 66 -1.85 -5.70 18.84
C ARG A 66 -1.93 -5.67 20.36
N GLU A 67 -3.06 -6.00 20.93
CA GLU A 67 -3.27 -6.03 22.39
C GLU A 67 -2.41 -7.10 23.08
N THR A 68 -2.17 -8.22 22.40
CA THR A 68 -1.35 -9.35 22.91
C THR A 68 0.11 -9.32 22.45
N ALA A 69 0.54 -8.25 21.76
CA ALA A 69 1.90 -8.13 21.25
C ALA A 69 2.92 -8.13 22.40
N THR A 70 3.89 -9.03 22.33
CA THR A 70 4.97 -9.09 23.32
C THR A 70 5.94 -7.92 23.13
N GLU A 71 6.73 -7.59 24.15
CA GLU A 71 7.81 -6.59 24.02
C GLU A 71 8.80 -6.97 22.91
N ARG A 72 8.99 -8.26 22.64
CA ARG A 72 9.80 -8.73 21.52
C ARG A 72 9.16 -8.40 20.17
N ASP A 73 7.84 -8.52 20.03
CA ASP A 73 7.14 -8.19 18.80
C ASP A 73 7.20 -6.68 18.50
N LYS A 74 7.03 -5.85 19.52
CA LYS A 74 7.18 -4.39 19.42
C LYS A 74 8.60 -4.01 19.01
N LEU A 75 9.60 -4.59 19.68
CA LEU A 75 11.01 -4.37 19.35
C LEU A 75 11.34 -4.77 17.90
N MET A 76 10.84 -5.92 17.45
CA MET A 76 11.03 -6.39 16.06
C MET A 76 10.37 -5.48 15.03
N SER A 77 9.25 -4.84 15.38
CA SER A 77 8.56 -3.88 14.51
C SER A 77 9.37 -2.59 14.37
N SER A 78 9.93 -2.08 15.46
CA SER A 78 10.76 -0.87 15.46
C SER A 78 12.10 -1.03 14.72
N TRP A 79 12.61 -2.26 14.59
CA TRP A 79 13.85 -2.52 13.84
C TRP A 79 13.78 -2.13 12.36
N GLY A 80 12.57 -2.12 11.76
CA GLY A 80 12.37 -1.63 10.38
C GLY A 80 12.73 -0.14 10.26
N TYR A 81 12.05 0.70 11.04
CA TYR A 81 12.31 2.14 11.08
C TYR A 81 13.75 2.46 11.50
N LYS A 82 14.32 1.69 12.44
CA LYS A 82 15.71 1.89 12.82
C LYS A 82 16.67 1.59 11.67
N PHE A 83 16.38 0.57 10.87
CA PHE A 83 17.17 0.23 9.69
C PHE A 83 17.11 1.32 8.61
N GLU A 84 15.95 1.92 8.39
CA GLU A 84 15.79 3.09 7.51
C GLU A 84 16.70 4.23 7.98
N GLN A 85 16.71 4.55 9.27
CA GLN A 85 17.58 5.60 9.82
C GLN A 85 19.09 5.31 9.63
N TYR A 86 19.50 4.04 9.54
CA TYR A 86 20.89 3.67 9.22
C TYR A 86 21.25 3.86 7.74
N LEU A 87 20.26 3.86 6.84
CA LEU A 87 20.47 3.90 5.38
C LEU A 87 20.06 5.21 4.73
N ALA A 88 19.18 5.98 5.36
CA ALA A 88 18.66 7.24 4.84
C ALA A 88 19.46 8.45 5.35
N VAL A 89 19.39 9.52 4.57
CA VAL A 89 20.00 10.82 4.85
C VAL A 89 19.04 11.93 4.44
N ASP A 90 18.97 13.01 5.23
CA ASP A 90 18.09 14.15 4.93
C ASP A 90 18.57 14.95 3.71
N SER A 91 19.87 14.87 3.41
CA SER A 91 20.51 15.52 2.27
C SER A 91 21.61 14.64 1.68
N PRO A 92 21.84 14.64 0.35
CA PRO A 92 22.89 13.85 -0.30
C PRO A 92 24.32 14.11 0.22
N SER A 93 24.57 15.26 0.85
CA SER A 93 25.88 15.62 1.43
C SER A 93 26.04 15.21 2.90
N SER A 94 24.96 14.75 3.54
CA SER A 94 24.95 14.36 4.95
C SER A 94 25.26 12.88 5.16
N LYS A 95 25.45 12.47 6.41
CA LYS A 95 25.66 11.07 6.81
C LYS A 95 24.47 10.61 7.66
N PRO A 96 24.11 9.32 7.61
CA PRO A 96 23.07 8.79 8.49
C PRO A 96 23.41 9.08 9.95
N ASN A 97 22.41 9.50 10.74
CA ASN A 97 22.58 9.77 12.16
C ASN A 97 21.72 8.82 13.00
N PRO A 98 22.21 7.61 13.32
CA PRO A 98 21.45 6.65 14.10
C PRO A 98 21.44 6.97 15.62
N SER A 99 22.04 8.07 16.06
CA SER A 99 22.07 8.42 17.49
C SER A 99 20.81 9.14 17.97
N ILE A 100 20.00 9.69 17.05
CA ILE A 100 18.74 10.35 17.38
C ILE A 100 17.61 9.31 17.50
N PRO A 101 16.56 9.61 18.30
CA PRO A 101 15.36 8.79 18.34
C PRO A 101 14.72 8.67 16.95
N VAL A 102 14.11 7.51 16.68
CA VAL A 102 13.30 7.29 15.49
C VAL A 102 11.93 7.94 15.70
N ASN A 103 11.45 8.71 14.72
CA ASN A 103 10.09 9.24 14.70
C ASN A 103 9.22 8.42 13.74
N GLU A 104 8.51 7.40 14.26
CA GLU A 104 7.67 6.50 13.45
C GLU A 104 6.39 7.17 12.88
N LYS A 105 6.23 8.49 13.04
CA LYS A 105 5.13 9.28 12.45
C LYS A 105 5.51 10.00 11.16
N GLU A 106 6.80 10.07 10.84
CA GLU A 106 7.28 10.70 9.62
C GLU A 106 7.05 9.75 8.44
N GLU A 107 6.29 10.21 7.46
CA GLU A 107 5.99 9.46 6.25
C GLU A 107 6.14 10.38 5.04
N TYR A 108 6.74 9.87 3.97
CA TYR A 108 6.73 10.53 2.67
C TYR A 108 5.89 9.70 1.71
N CYS A 109 4.72 10.22 1.36
CA CYS A 109 3.77 9.57 0.48
C CYS A 109 3.77 10.20 -0.91
N ILE A 110 3.70 9.35 -1.93
CA ILE A 110 3.40 9.76 -3.30
C ILE A 110 1.97 9.36 -3.67
N VAL A 111 1.41 10.02 -4.67
CA VAL A 111 0.09 9.73 -5.22
C VAL A 111 0.24 9.30 -6.66
N LEU A 112 -0.31 8.15 -6.99
CA LEU A 112 -0.20 7.54 -8.31
C LEU A 112 -1.57 7.40 -8.94
N LYS A 113 -1.60 7.60 -10.25
CA LYS A 113 -2.69 7.16 -11.10
C LYS A 113 -2.24 5.90 -11.82
N GLY A 114 -3.01 4.82 -11.64
CA GLY A 114 -2.73 3.53 -12.26
C GLY A 114 -3.96 2.96 -12.97
N ARG A 115 -3.74 1.87 -13.68
CA ARG A 115 -4.81 1.10 -14.31
C ARG A 115 -4.56 -0.39 -14.10
N LEU A 116 -5.55 -1.09 -13.56
CA LEU A 116 -5.58 -2.54 -13.47
C LEU A 116 -6.70 -3.04 -14.38
N ASN A 117 -6.35 -3.63 -15.52
CA ASN A 117 -7.29 -4.01 -16.57
C ASN A 117 -8.21 -2.83 -16.97
N ASN A 118 -9.50 -2.92 -16.65
CA ASN A 118 -10.53 -1.92 -16.97
C ASN A 118 -10.85 -1.01 -15.77
N HIS A 119 -10.04 -1.05 -14.70
CA HIS A 119 -10.21 -0.25 -13.49
C HIS A 119 -9.17 0.86 -13.43
N THR A 120 -9.61 2.10 -13.39
CA THR A 120 -8.72 3.25 -13.16
C THR A 120 -8.63 3.56 -11.68
N LEU A 121 -7.41 3.63 -11.15
CA LEU A 121 -7.10 3.76 -9.74
C LEU A 121 -6.36 5.07 -9.47
N LEU A 122 -6.73 5.75 -8.39
CA LEU A 122 -5.93 6.80 -7.77
C LEU A 122 -5.57 6.31 -6.37
N TYR A 123 -4.28 6.21 -6.05
CA TYR A 123 -3.87 5.67 -4.76
C TYR A 123 -2.60 6.30 -4.24
N SER A 124 -2.47 6.31 -2.91
CA SER A 124 -1.27 6.80 -2.24
C SER A 124 -0.41 5.65 -1.72
N ALA A 125 0.91 5.86 -1.74
CA ALA A 125 1.90 4.94 -1.22
C ALA A 125 3.01 5.70 -0.50
N GLU A 126 3.33 5.26 0.71
CA GLU A 126 4.59 5.59 1.38
C GLU A 126 5.79 5.02 0.58
N VAL A 127 6.88 5.79 0.53
CA VAL A 127 8.16 5.37 -0.05
C VAL A 127 9.32 5.71 0.90
N ASP A 128 10.24 4.77 1.06
CA ASP A 128 11.25 4.83 2.14
C ASP A 128 12.45 5.73 1.81
N GLY A 129 12.76 5.93 0.52
CA GLY A 129 13.87 6.79 0.14
C GLY A 129 14.06 6.95 -1.36
N LYS A 130 14.83 7.99 -1.73
CA LYS A 130 15.28 8.25 -3.10
C LYS A 130 16.75 7.89 -3.24
N ASP A 131 17.07 7.03 -4.19
CA ASP A 131 18.44 6.70 -4.56
C ASP A 131 18.98 7.71 -5.59
N THR A 132 19.87 8.59 -5.14
CA THR A 132 20.52 9.60 -5.98
C THR A 132 21.67 9.06 -6.82
N SER A 133 22.09 7.81 -6.63
CA SER A 133 23.12 7.19 -7.49
C SER A 133 22.57 6.79 -8.87
N ASN A 134 21.25 6.61 -8.99
CA ASN A 134 20.54 6.30 -10.24
C ASN A 134 20.33 7.55 -11.15
N ASN A 135 21.36 8.41 -11.23
CA ASN A 135 21.38 9.72 -11.91
C ASN A 135 21.14 9.72 -13.43
N ILE A 136 20.95 8.56 -14.08
CA ILE A 136 20.89 8.50 -15.55
C ILE A 136 19.47 8.81 -16.08
N HIS A 137 18.41 8.54 -15.30
CA HIS A 137 17.02 8.72 -15.75
C HIS A 137 16.11 9.51 -14.80
N ALA A 138 16.39 9.51 -13.49
CA ALA A 138 15.55 10.16 -12.48
C ALA A 138 15.44 11.69 -12.62
N ASP A 139 16.50 12.36 -13.09
CA ASP A 139 16.52 13.82 -13.24
C ASP A 139 15.82 14.31 -14.52
N ARG A 140 15.35 13.41 -15.40
CA ARG A 140 14.68 13.77 -16.65
C ARG A 140 13.16 13.74 -16.57
N ASP A 141 12.59 13.04 -15.59
CA ASP A 141 11.15 12.97 -15.37
C ASP A 141 10.84 13.05 -13.86
N PRO A 142 10.40 14.22 -13.36
CA PRO A 142 10.00 14.40 -11.96
C PRO A 142 8.86 13.48 -11.50
N GLN A 143 8.09 12.90 -12.44
CA GLN A 143 6.99 11.98 -12.16
C GLN A 143 7.44 10.52 -12.08
N SER A 144 8.71 10.24 -12.38
CA SER A 144 9.24 8.88 -12.40
C SER A 144 9.45 8.32 -11.00
N THR A 145 8.90 7.13 -10.77
CA THR A 145 9.12 6.37 -9.53
C THR A 145 10.40 5.53 -9.55
N GLN A 146 11.17 5.57 -10.65
CA GLN A 146 12.42 4.82 -10.81
C GLN A 146 13.55 5.29 -9.89
N CYS A 147 13.41 6.48 -9.31
CA CYS A 147 14.37 7.02 -8.36
C CYS A 147 14.17 6.50 -6.93
N TYR A 148 13.02 5.90 -6.63
CA TYR A 148 12.73 5.42 -5.28
C TYR A 148 13.33 4.05 -5.00
N THR A 149 13.53 3.75 -3.72
CA THR A 149 13.92 2.44 -3.22
C THR A 149 13.05 2.08 -2.03
N GLU A 150 12.76 0.79 -1.90
CA GLU A 150 12.13 0.24 -0.69
C GLU A 150 13.21 -0.34 0.21
N LEU A 151 13.09 -0.17 1.52
CA LEU A 151 13.97 -0.69 2.54
C LEU A 151 13.22 -1.74 3.37
N LYS A 152 13.83 -2.90 3.57
CA LYS A 152 13.21 -3.99 4.35
C LYS A 152 14.22 -4.63 5.28
N THR A 153 13.74 -5.24 6.34
CA THR A 153 14.55 -6.16 7.15
C THR A 153 13.99 -7.57 7.12
N SER A 154 14.88 -8.56 7.24
CA SER A 154 14.49 -9.96 7.37
C SER A 154 15.46 -10.69 8.30
N ARG A 155 14.98 -11.73 8.99
CA ARG A 155 15.87 -12.65 9.71
C ARG A 155 16.80 -13.35 8.70
N ILE A 156 18.06 -13.54 9.07
CA ILE A 156 19.00 -14.39 8.33
C ILE A 156 18.36 -15.77 8.11
N ILE A 157 18.42 -16.25 6.86
CA ILE A 157 17.83 -17.51 6.44
C ILE A 157 18.92 -18.58 6.49
N THR A 158 18.76 -19.54 7.39
CA THR A 158 19.74 -20.64 7.58
C THR A 158 19.19 -22.01 7.24
N ALA A 159 17.86 -22.13 7.06
CA ALA A 159 17.20 -23.40 6.79
C ALA A 159 16.28 -23.34 5.56
N GLN A 160 16.14 -24.46 4.84
CA GLN A 160 15.32 -24.57 3.64
C GLN A 160 13.85 -24.15 3.87
N ARG A 161 13.28 -24.53 5.02
CA ARG A 161 11.91 -24.12 5.39
C ARG A 161 11.76 -22.61 5.54
N GLN A 162 12.77 -21.93 6.07
CA GLN A 162 12.77 -20.48 6.20
C GLN A 162 12.85 -19.83 4.82
N HIS A 163 13.68 -20.37 3.92
CA HIS A 163 13.77 -19.93 2.53
C HIS A 163 12.43 -20.07 1.79
N ILE A 164 11.77 -21.24 1.91
CA ILE A 164 10.44 -21.46 1.31
C ILE A 164 9.42 -20.44 1.84
N ASN A 165 9.38 -20.19 3.14
CA ASN A 165 8.47 -19.20 3.72
C ASN A 165 8.80 -17.77 3.27
N PHE A 166 10.08 -17.44 3.14
CA PHE A 166 10.54 -16.16 2.62
C PHE A 166 10.04 -15.94 1.19
N CYS A 167 10.27 -16.91 0.29
CA CYS A 167 9.80 -16.81 -1.09
C CYS A 167 8.27 -16.80 -1.18
N ARG A 168 7.59 -17.68 -0.46
CA ARG A 168 6.14 -17.85 -0.55
C ARG A 168 5.34 -16.68 -0.01
N TYR A 169 5.74 -16.13 1.13
CA TYR A 169 4.93 -15.15 1.85
C TYR A 169 5.55 -13.75 1.84
N LYS A 170 6.86 -13.65 2.09
CA LYS A 170 7.51 -12.34 2.25
C LYS A 170 7.78 -11.67 0.91
N LEU A 171 8.40 -12.40 -0.03
CA LEU A 171 8.69 -11.87 -1.37
C LEU A 171 7.43 -11.52 -2.16
N LEU A 172 6.30 -12.21 -1.92
CA LEU A 172 5.00 -11.82 -2.50
C LEU A 172 4.58 -10.42 -2.04
N LYS A 173 4.56 -10.17 -0.72
CA LYS A 173 4.16 -8.88 -0.15
C LYS A 173 5.13 -7.78 -0.59
N TRP A 174 6.44 -8.05 -0.58
CA TRP A 174 7.46 -7.11 -1.06
C TRP A 174 7.29 -6.78 -2.55
N TRP A 175 7.12 -7.79 -3.39
CA TRP A 175 6.90 -7.59 -4.81
C TRP A 175 5.65 -6.75 -5.06
N LEU A 176 4.51 -7.09 -4.46
CA LEU A 176 3.28 -6.31 -4.61
C LEU A 176 3.45 -4.86 -4.16
N GLN A 177 4.06 -4.62 -2.99
CA GLN A 177 4.26 -3.28 -2.45
C GLN A 177 5.03 -2.41 -3.44
N SER A 178 6.17 -2.89 -3.94
CA SER A 178 7.04 -2.11 -4.83
C SER A 178 6.56 -2.09 -6.28
N PHE A 179 6.04 -3.21 -6.81
CA PHE A 179 5.52 -3.32 -8.18
C PHE A 179 4.35 -2.38 -8.44
N LEU A 180 3.39 -2.30 -7.51
CA LEU A 180 2.23 -1.42 -7.63
C LEU A 180 2.61 0.07 -7.69
N VAL A 181 3.82 0.43 -7.27
CA VAL A 181 4.33 1.82 -7.27
C VAL A 181 5.36 2.04 -8.39
N GLY A 182 5.83 0.97 -9.04
CA GLY A 182 6.90 1.04 -10.03
C GLY A 182 8.29 1.27 -9.42
N ILE A 183 8.47 1.00 -8.13
CA ILE A 183 9.79 1.04 -7.48
C ILE A 183 10.64 -0.10 -8.06
N PRO A 184 11.88 0.17 -8.52
CA PRO A 184 12.68 -0.82 -9.24
C PRO A 184 13.41 -1.80 -8.33
N LYS A 185 13.65 -1.47 -7.06
CA LYS A 185 14.46 -2.30 -6.15
C LYS A 185 14.05 -2.19 -4.69
N ILE A 186 14.31 -3.28 -3.97
CA ILE A 186 14.23 -3.38 -2.50
C ILE A 186 15.64 -3.64 -1.96
N ILE A 187 16.04 -2.95 -0.91
CA ILE A 187 17.27 -3.22 -0.17
C ILE A 187 16.88 -3.91 1.14
N CYS A 188 17.31 -5.16 1.31
CA CYS A 188 17.02 -5.94 2.50
C CYS A 188 18.24 -6.03 3.43
N GLY A 189 18.08 -5.61 4.68
CA GLY A 189 18.98 -5.95 5.77
C GLY A 189 18.65 -7.31 6.39
N PHE A 190 19.53 -8.28 6.23
CA PHE A 190 19.44 -9.57 6.90
C PHE A 190 20.03 -9.49 8.30
N ARG A 191 19.18 -9.59 9.32
CA ARG A 191 19.52 -9.45 10.73
C ARG A 191 19.54 -10.77 11.48
N ASP A 192 20.36 -10.82 12.53
CA ASP A 192 20.32 -11.89 13.53
C ASP A 192 19.13 -11.74 14.49
N ASP A 193 19.07 -12.62 15.50
CA ASP A 193 17.99 -12.67 16.49
C ASP A 193 18.12 -11.59 17.58
N GLN A 194 19.25 -10.87 17.60
CA GLN A 194 19.54 -9.71 18.45
C GLN A 194 19.19 -8.39 17.73
N GLY A 195 18.75 -8.44 16.47
CA GLY A 195 18.36 -7.26 15.71
C GLY A 195 19.50 -6.63 14.91
N ILE A 196 20.69 -7.22 14.91
CA ILE A 196 21.85 -6.66 14.22
C ILE A 196 21.85 -7.12 12.76
N VAL A 197 21.80 -6.16 11.83
CA VAL A 197 21.95 -6.43 10.39
C VAL A 197 23.38 -6.88 10.12
N ARG A 198 23.54 -8.08 9.54
CA ARG A 198 24.84 -8.69 9.22
C ARG A 198 25.17 -8.62 7.73
N ASN A 199 24.16 -8.54 6.88
CA ASN A 199 24.33 -8.45 5.43
C ASN A 199 23.24 -7.58 4.80
N LEU A 200 23.58 -6.93 3.69
CA LEU A 200 22.64 -6.26 2.80
C LEU A 200 22.50 -7.06 1.50
N GLU A 201 21.29 -7.14 0.99
CA GLU A 201 21.02 -7.71 -0.32
C GLU A 201 20.06 -6.81 -1.10
N VAL A 202 20.33 -6.61 -2.38
CA VAL A 202 19.47 -5.84 -3.28
C VAL A 202 18.63 -6.81 -4.08
N PHE A 203 17.31 -6.65 -4.02
CA PHE A 203 16.34 -7.39 -4.81
C PHE A 203 15.76 -6.48 -5.89
N PRO A 204 16.18 -6.60 -7.16
CA PRO A 204 15.47 -5.97 -8.27
C PRO A 204 14.04 -6.49 -8.33
N VAL A 205 13.05 -5.60 -8.31
CA VAL A 205 11.63 -5.96 -8.21
C VAL A 205 11.19 -6.84 -9.38
N ALA A 206 11.74 -6.59 -10.58
CA ALA A 206 11.48 -7.40 -11.77
C ALA A 206 11.95 -8.86 -11.64
N GLU A 207 12.95 -9.14 -10.81
CA GLU A 207 13.51 -10.49 -10.63
C GLU A 207 12.80 -11.30 -9.54
N ILE A 208 12.05 -10.65 -8.64
CA ILE A 208 11.41 -11.32 -7.50
C ILE A 208 10.47 -12.46 -7.93
N PRO A 209 9.61 -12.32 -8.95
CA PRO A 209 8.76 -13.43 -9.40
C PRO A 209 9.56 -14.66 -9.83
N ARG A 210 10.74 -14.47 -10.43
CA ARG A 210 11.65 -15.57 -10.81
C ARG A 210 12.30 -16.20 -9.58
N ILE A 211 12.71 -15.40 -8.60
CA ILE A 211 13.28 -15.91 -7.33
C ILE A 211 12.23 -16.74 -6.57
N ALA A 212 10.99 -16.27 -6.54
CA ALA A 212 9.88 -16.94 -5.86
C ALA A 212 9.09 -17.91 -6.76
N GLN A 213 9.69 -18.35 -7.87
CA GLN A 213 9.07 -19.30 -8.79
C GLN A 213 8.54 -20.53 -8.05
N ASN A 214 7.42 -21.08 -8.53
CA ASN A 214 6.68 -22.20 -7.93
C ASN A 214 5.93 -21.89 -6.62
N HIS A 215 5.96 -20.67 -6.10
CA HIS A 215 5.19 -20.31 -4.89
C HIS A 215 3.99 -19.42 -5.16
N TRP A 216 4.13 -18.46 -6.07
CA TRP A 216 3.06 -17.57 -6.50
C TRP A 216 3.35 -17.06 -7.91
N THR A 217 2.34 -16.50 -8.58
CA THR A 217 2.52 -15.86 -9.89
C THR A 217 1.97 -14.43 -9.89
N PRO A 218 2.64 -13.48 -10.58
CA PRO A 218 2.10 -12.14 -10.79
C PRO A 218 0.70 -12.15 -11.39
N ALA A 219 0.45 -13.02 -12.37
CA ALA A 219 -0.82 -13.11 -13.07
C ALA A 219 -1.98 -13.46 -12.13
N SER A 220 -1.85 -14.53 -11.32
CA SER A 220 -2.90 -14.92 -10.37
C SER A 220 -3.20 -13.81 -9.37
N THR A 221 -2.15 -13.15 -8.88
CA THR A 221 -2.22 -12.06 -7.90
C THR A 221 -2.99 -10.85 -8.45
N LEU A 222 -2.64 -10.39 -9.65
CA LEU A 222 -3.25 -9.22 -10.29
C LEU A 222 -4.64 -9.51 -10.85
N ASN A 223 -4.88 -10.73 -11.35
CA ASN A 223 -6.20 -11.15 -11.81
C ASN A 223 -7.20 -11.16 -10.65
N PHE A 224 -6.81 -11.71 -9.49
CA PHE A 224 -7.67 -11.66 -8.30
C PHE A 224 -7.99 -10.22 -7.87
N CYS A 225 -7.00 -9.31 -7.87
CA CYS A 225 -7.26 -7.89 -7.62
C CYS A 225 -8.31 -7.31 -8.57
N SER A 226 -8.22 -7.63 -9.87
CA SER A 226 -9.18 -7.15 -10.88
C SER A 226 -10.56 -7.75 -10.66
N GLU A 227 -10.66 -9.06 -10.39
CA GLU A 227 -11.92 -9.74 -10.12
C GLU A 227 -12.60 -9.21 -8.85
N PHE A 228 -11.81 -8.91 -7.81
CA PHE A 228 -12.30 -8.26 -6.61
C PHE A 228 -12.85 -6.86 -6.92
N MET A 229 -12.16 -6.05 -7.73
CA MET A 229 -12.66 -4.74 -8.15
C MET A 229 -13.97 -4.84 -8.96
N ASP A 230 -14.10 -5.85 -9.83
CA ASP A 230 -15.37 -6.14 -10.49
C ASP A 230 -16.48 -6.52 -9.50
N TYR A 231 -16.15 -7.34 -8.49
CA TYR A 231 -17.08 -7.70 -7.42
C TYR A 231 -17.53 -6.47 -6.62
N VAL A 232 -16.61 -5.59 -6.24
CA VAL A 232 -16.92 -4.33 -5.56
C VAL A 232 -17.87 -3.46 -6.40
N LYS A 233 -17.60 -3.27 -7.71
CA LYS A 233 -18.51 -2.53 -8.61
C LYS A 233 -19.89 -3.18 -8.72
N LYS A 234 -20.00 -4.50 -8.53
CA LYS A 234 -21.29 -5.20 -8.50
C LYS A 234 -22.05 -4.96 -7.19
N CYS A 235 -21.37 -4.88 -6.06
CA CYS A 235 -22.01 -4.66 -4.77
C CYS A 235 -22.33 -3.19 -4.48
N VAL A 236 -21.37 -2.28 -4.71
CA VAL A 236 -21.46 -0.86 -4.33
C VAL A 236 -22.26 -0.08 -5.37
N LYS A 237 -23.59 -0.11 -5.24
CA LYS A 237 -24.51 0.53 -6.21
C LYS A 237 -24.91 1.94 -5.85
N LYS A 238 -25.19 2.19 -4.57
CA LYS A 238 -25.69 3.47 -4.06
C LYS A 238 -24.55 4.50 -4.10
N ASP A 239 -24.79 5.62 -4.78
CA ASP A 239 -23.88 6.76 -4.83
C ASP A 239 -24.24 7.71 -3.68
N ASP A 240 -23.77 7.36 -2.49
CA ASP A 240 -24.11 8.02 -1.24
C ASP A 240 -22.92 7.86 -0.27
N PRO A 241 -22.30 8.98 0.18
CA PRO A 241 -21.14 8.93 1.05
C PRO A 241 -21.44 8.39 2.46
N SER A 242 -22.71 8.30 2.84
CA SER A 242 -23.15 7.73 4.13
C SER A 242 -23.35 6.21 4.10
N VAL A 243 -23.44 5.61 2.90
CA VAL A 243 -23.61 4.16 2.76
C VAL A 243 -22.25 3.48 2.72
N VAL A 244 -22.08 2.48 3.59
CA VAL A 244 -20.86 1.68 3.69
C VAL A 244 -21.15 0.23 3.30
N TYR A 245 -20.29 -0.34 2.46
CA TYR A 245 -20.28 -1.76 2.13
C TYR A 245 -19.05 -2.41 2.75
N LYS A 246 -19.25 -3.36 3.65
CA LYS A 246 -18.16 -4.09 4.32
C LYS A 246 -17.84 -5.35 3.53
N PHE A 247 -16.59 -5.44 3.08
CA PHE A 247 -16.01 -6.63 2.49
C PHE A 247 -15.13 -7.31 3.52
N TYR A 248 -15.39 -8.59 3.79
CA TYR A 248 -14.63 -9.37 4.74
C TYR A 248 -14.21 -10.69 4.14
N TRP A 249 -12.96 -11.07 4.40
CA TRP A 249 -12.38 -12.32 3.97
C TRP A 249 -11.49 -12.91 5.05
N LYS A 250 -11.50 -14.24 5.12
CA LYS A 250 -10.56 -15.02 5.92
C LYS A 250 -10.06 -16.23 5.12
N PRO A 251 -8.90 -16.79 5.47
CA PRO A 251 -8.36 -17.96 4.81
C PRO A 251 -9.37 -19.09 4.62
N GLY A 252 -9.43 -19.63 3.39
CA GLY A 252 -10.32 -20.74 3.02
C GLY A 252 -11.80 -20.38 2.85
N SER A 253 -12.17 -19.10 2.95
CA SER A 253 -13.55 -18.63 2.72
C SER A 253 -13.63 -17.73 1.48
N PRO A 254 -14.80 -17.61 0.82
CA PRO A 254 -15.01 -16.57 -0.17
C PRO A 254 -15.05 -15.18 0.49
N VAL A 255 -14.85 -14.13 -0.31
CA VAL A 255 -15.09 -12.75 0.13
C VAL A 255 -16.60 -12.57 0.33
N THR A 256 -16.98 -12.03 1.49
CA THR A 256 -18.36 -11.65 1.80
C THR A 256 -18.55 -10.15 1.61
N CYS A 257 -19.78 -9.72 1.34
CA CYS A 257 -20.15 -8.31 1.25
C CYS A 257 -21.47 -8.08 1.98
N GLU A 258 -21.51 -7.08 2.84
CA GLU A 258 -22.74 -6.60 3.49
C GLU A 258 -22.85 -5.08 3.38
N GLU A 259 -24.06 -4.57 3.19
CA GLU A 259 -24.34 -3.14 3.33
C GLU A 259 -24.61 -2.85 4.81
N LEU A 260 -23.87 -1.89 5.38
CA LEU A 260 -24.01 -1.52 6.79
C LEU A 260 -25.14 -0.52 6.99
N THR A 261 -25.84 -0.68 8.11
CA THR A 261 -26.89 0.25 8.56
C THR A 261 -26.43 1.18 9.69
N SER A 262 -25.29 0.88 10.32
CA SER A 262 -24.66 1.74 11.32
C SER A 262 -23.70 2.73 10.66
N ALA A 263 -23.38 3.81 11.37
CA ALA A 263 -22.34 4.77 10.96
C ALA A 263 -20.91 4.24 11.20
N ASP A 264 -20.76 2.99 11.65
CA ASP A 264 -19.45 2.39 11.86
C ASP A 264 -18.71 2.23 10.52
N TYR A 265 -17.38 2.27 10.57
CA TYR A 265 -16.53 2.10 9.39
C TYR A 265 -16.72 3.15 8.28
N GLN A 266 -17.11 4.38 8.67
CA GLN A 266 -17.23 5.50 7.74
C GLN A 266 -15.93 5.72 6.95
N VAL A 267 -16.01 5.62 5.63
CA VAL A 267 -14.86 5.69 4.72
C VAL A 267 -14.46 7.14 4.42
N LEU A 268 -15.44 8.02 4.22
CA LEU A 268 -15.22 9.42 3.91
C LEU A 268 -15.62 10.28 5.11
N PRO A 269 -14.75 11.17 5.61
CA PRO A 269 -15.12 12.08 6.66
C PRO A 269 -16.10 13.14 6.14
N GLU A 270 -16.99 13.63 7.00
CA GLU A 270 -18.02 14.62 6.65
C GLU A 270 -17.47 15.83 5.89
N TRP A 271 -16.34 16.38 6.34
CA TRP A 271 -15.77 17.56 5.72
C TRP A 271 -15.39 17.35 4.24
N PHE A 272 -15.06 16.12 3.83
CA PHE A 272 -14.64 15.81 2.46
C PHE A 272 -15.81 15.93 1.48
N TYR A 273 -16.99 15.43 1.85
CA TYR A 273 -18.15 15.46 0.96
C TYR A 273 -19.10 16.64 1.19
N TYR A 274 -19.02 17.32 2.34
CA TYR A 274 -19.75 18.58 2.58
C TYR A 274 -19.00 19.83 2.07
N TYR A 275 -17.67 19.90 2.23
CA TYR A 275 -16.88 21.10 1.89
C TYR A 275 -15.81 20.86 0.81
N GLY A 276 -15.41 19.61 0.58
CA GLY A 276 -14.17 19.28 -0.12
C GLY A 276 -14.13 19.49 -1.64
N MET A 277 -15.20 19.99 -2.28
CA MET A 277 -15.21 20.19 -3.75
C MET A 277 -16.04 21.38 -4.25
N THR A 278 -16.25 22.41 -3.43
CA THR A 278 -16.72 23.74 -3.91
C THR A 278 -15.57 24.62 -4.42
N THR A 279 -14.33 24.15 -4.41
CA THR A 279 -13.14 25.00 -4.60
C THR A 279 -11.99 24.39 -5.41
N PHE A 280 -12.24 23.39 -6.26
CA PHE A 280 -11.23 22.91 -7.22
C PHE A 280 -11.78 22.84 -8.64
#